data_AF-A0A7J7KFV9-F1
#
_entry.id   AF-A0A7J7KFV9-F1
#
_cell.length_a   1.000
_cell.length_b   1.000
_cell.length_c   1.000
_cell.angle_alpha   90.00
_cell.angle_beta   90.00
_cell.angle_gamma   90.00
#
_symmetry.space_group_name_H-M   'P 1'
#
loop_
_entity.id
_entity.type
_entity.pdbx_description
1 polymer ?
#
loop_
_entity_poly.entity_id
_entity_poly.type
_entity_poly.pdbx_seq_one_letter_code
_entity_poly.pdbx_strand_id
1 'polypeptide(L)'
;MSSAVEFVWTEHYDKRSVCVDWSIFTSASDAVSLMLCLGTPVLAAICDRLVKNYRFCRSGFPDLTMWNPDTLKYKIVEVKGPHDKLSSKQILWLDYFMKINADAEVCHVQVGSREVNKKFND
;
A
#
# COMPACT_ATOMS: atom_id res chain seq x y z
N MET A 1 5.10 15.16 -12.42
CA MET A 1 5.19 14.18 -11.32
C MET A 1 6.24 13.13 -11.62
N SER A 2 6.14 12.42 -12.75
CA SER A 2 7.13 11.40 -13.17
C SER A 2 8.58 11.91 -13.17
N SER A 3 8.82 13.07 -13.78
CA SER A 3 10.16 13.67 -13.84
C SER A 3 10.78 14.01 -12.48
N ALA A 4 9.96 14.34 -11.48
CA ALA A 4 10.46 14.68 -10.14
C ALA A 4 10.91 13.42 -9.37
N VAL A 5 10.16 12.32 -9.51
CA VAL A 5 10.48 11.04 -8.87
C VAL A 5 11.74 10.46 -9.49
N GLU A 6 11.84 10.46 -10.81
CA GLU A 6 13.02 10.00 -11.55
C GLU A 6 14.25 10.82 -11.17
N PHE A 7 14.12 12.15 -11.12
CA PHE A 7 15.21 13.03 -10.68
C PHE A 7 15.66 12.71 -9.25
N VAL A 8 14.73 12.64 -8.29
CA VAL A 8 15.06 12.33 -6.89
C VAL A 8 15.67 10.94 -6.76
N TRP A 9 15.17 9.97 -7.52
CA TRP A 9 15.74 8.63 -7.57
C TRP A 9 17.19 8.69 -8.05
N THR A 10 17.46 9.26 -9.21
CA THR A 10 18.82 9.35 -9.77
C THR A 10 19.79 10.08 -8.84
N GLU A 11 19.38 11.20 -8.27
CA GLU A 11 20.25 12.04 -7.43
C GLU A 11 20.48 11.46 -6.03
N HIS A 12 19.56 10.65 -5.51
CA HIS A 12 19.59 10.22 -4.10
C HIS A 12 19.58 8.70 -3.89
N TYR A 13 19.55 7.89 -4.95
CA TYR A 13 19.57 6.43 -4.83
C TYR A 13 20.69 5.95 -3.89
N ASP A 14 20.36 4.96 -3.05
CA ASP A 14 21.22 4.37 -2.02
C ASP A 14 21.67 5.31 -0.89
N LYS A 15 21.24 6.58 -0.89
CA LYS A 15 21.44 7.47 0.26
C LYS A 15 20.44 7.14 1.37
N ARG A 16 20.93 7.02 2.59
CA ARG A 16 20.09 6.79 3.78
C ARG A 16 19.16 7.97 4.03
N SER A 17 17.88 7.68 4.22
CA SER A 17 16.83 8.64 4.58
C SER A 17 15.86 8.00 5.56
N VAL A 18 15.27 8.79 6.45
CA VAL A 18 14.34 8.31 7.49
C VAL A 18 13.02 7.79 6.90
N CYS A 19 12.65 8.29 5.72
CA CYS A 19 11.34 8.05 5.11
C CYS A 19 11.41 7.28 3.77
N VAL A 20 12.61 6.85 3.35
CA VAL A 20 12.81 6.18 2.06
C VAL A 20 13.54 4.88 2.29
N ASP A 21 12.93 3.80 1.82
CA ASP A 21 13.54 2.49 1.71
C ASP A 21 13.68 2.16 0.21
N TRP A 22 14.90 2.19 -0.29
CA TRP A 22 15.22 1.95 -1.70
C TRP A 22 15.02 0.49 -2.12
N SER A 23 14.84 -0.45 -1.18
CA SER A 23 14.65 -1.87 -1.50
C SER A 23 13.23 -2.25 -1.91
N ILE A 24 12.26 -1.36 -1.64
CA ILE A 24 10.83 -1.60 -1.91
C ILE A 24 10.54 -1.67 -3.42
N PHE A 25 11.23 -0.89 -4.23
CA PHE A 25 11.08 -0.88 -5.68
C PHE A 25 12.39 -1.24 -6.37
N THR A 26 12.31 -2.00 -7.46
CA THR A 26 13.49 -2.36 -8.26
C THR A 26 13.94 -1.22 -9.17
N SER A 27 13.01 -0.35 -9.59
CA SER A 27 13.31 0.78 -10.48
C SER A 27 12.49 2.03 -10.16
N ALA A 28 12.98 3.19 -10.61
CA ALA A 28 12.23 4.44 -10.58
C ALA A 28 10.91 4.33 -11.35
N SER A 29 10.90 3.57 -12.45
CA SER A 29 9.71 3.35 -13.27
C SER A 29 8.59 2.66 -12.49
N ASP A 30 8.91 1.70 -11.61
CA ASP A 30 7.91 1.03 -10.79
C ASP A 30 7.24 2.03 -9.83
N ALA A 31 8.06 2.85 -9.15
CA ALA A 31 7.57 3.91 -8.27
C ALA A 31 6.71 4.93 -9.03
N VAL A 32 7.15 5.38 -10.21
CA VAL A 32 6.39 6.29 -11.08
C VAL A 32 5.06 5.67 -11.48
N SER A 33 5.04 4.40 -11.87
CA SER A 33 3.83 3.71 -12.31
C SER A 33 2.77 3.65 -11.20
N LEU A 34 3.19 3.37 -9.96
CA LEU A 34 2.31 3.41 -8.79
C LEU A 34 1.78 4.83 -8.56
N MET A 35 2.67 5.84 -8.59
CA MET A 35 2.27 7.22 -8.35
C MET A 35 1.27 7.75 -9.39
N LEU A 36 1.41 7.34 -10.66
CA LEU A 36 0.45 7.65 -11.70
C LEU A 36 -0.91 7.01 -11.43
N CYS A 37 -0.94 5.77 -10.94
CA CYS A 37 -2.19 5.08 -10.59
C CYS A 37 -2.86 5.72 -9.36
N LEU A 38 -2.11 6.06 -8.31
CA LEU A 38 -2.64 6.74 -7.12
C LEU A 38 -3.19 8.13 -7.46
N GLY A 39 -2.52 8.83 -8.38
CA GLY A 39 -2.87 10.18 -8.78
C GLY A 39 -2.44 11.25 -7.77
N THR A 40 -2.33 12.48 -8.26
CA THR A 40 -1.86 13.62 -7.46
C THR A 40 -2.71 13.90 -6.21
N PRO A 41 -4.06 13.87 -6.25
CA PRO A 41 -4.87 14.18 -5.07
C PRO A 41 -4.61 13.25 -3.88
N VAL A 42 -4.54 11.93 -4.14
CA VAL A 42 -4.33 10.91 -3.09
C VAL A 42 -2.92 11.01 -2.53
N LEU A 43 -1.91 11.13 -3.40
CA LEU A 43 -0.52 11.31 -2.98
C LEU A 43 -0.33 12.57 -2.13
N ALA A 44 -0.87 13.71 -2.58
CA ALA A 44 -0.80 14.96 -1.84
C ALA A 44 -1.45 14.85 -0.46
N ALA A 45 -2.61 14.19 -0.37
CA ALA A 45 -3.30 13.97 0.89
C ALA A 45 -2.54 13.03 1.84
N ILE A 46 -1.91 11.97 1.34
CA ILE A 46 -1.07 11.09 2.16
C ILE A 46 0.16 11.86 2.68
N CYS A 47 0.84 12.59 1.80
CA CYS A 47 2.00 13.42 2.17
C CYS A 47 1.62 14.50 3.20
N ASP A 48 0.50 15.20 3.01
CA ASP A 48 -0.01 16.21 3.95
C ASP A 48 -0.27 15.62 5.34
N ARG A 49 -0.89 14.43 5.40
CA ARG A 49 -1.10 13.72 6.67
C ARG A 49 0.22 13.33 7.35
N LEU A 50 1.17 12.82 6.58
CA LEU A 50 2.48 12.40 7.09
C LEU A 50 3.31 13.59 7.58
N VAL A 51 3.35 14.70 6.84
CA VAL A 51 4.16 15.87 7.24
C VAL A 51 3.60 16.57 8.47
N LYS A 52 2.26 16.61 8.63
CA LYS A 52 1.62 17.24 9.80
C LYS A 52 1.86 16.46 11.10
N ASN A 53 1.90 15.13 11.07
CA ASN A 53 1.98 14.30 12.27
C ASN A 53 2.78 12.99 12.07
N TYR A 54 4.00 13.08 11.53
CA TYR A 54 4.78 11.91 11.11
C TYR A 54 4.90 10.81 12.18
N ARG A 55 5.23 11.17 13.43
CA ARG A 55 5.39 10.21 14.53
C ARG A 55 4.15 9.35 14.77
N PHE A 56 2.96 9.94 14.59
CA PHE A 56 1.69 9.27 14.84
C PHE A 56 1.12 8.59 13.59
N CYS A 57 1.47 9.08 12.39
CA CYS A 57 0.94 8.60 11.12
C CYS A 57 1.84 7.57 10.41
N ARG A 58 3.13 7.47 10.74
CA ARG A 58 4.08 6.55 10.05
C ARG A 58 3.83 5.05 10.24
N SER A 59 2.80 4.66 11.00
CA SER A 59 2.52 3.25 11.32
C SER A 59 1.04 2.95 11.15
N GLY A 60 0.71 1.70 10.81
CA GLY A 60 -0.66 1.27 10.55
C GLY A 60 -1.16 1.59 9.14
N PHE A 61 -0.26 1.95 8.22
CA PHE A 61 -0.58 1.96 6.79
C PHE A 61 -0.89 0.52 6.34
N PRO A 62 -1.86 0.29 5.44
CA PRO A 62 -2.25 -1.06 5.02
C PRO A 62 -1.13 -1.90 4.38
N ASP A 63 -1.24 -3.21 4.52
CA ASP A 63 -0.16 -4.15 4.17
C ASP A 63 0.22 -4.14 2.69
N LEU A 64 -0.77 -4.02 1.80
CA LEU A 64 -0.58 -4.12 0.36
C LEU A 64 -1.03 -2.84 -0.35
N THR A 65 -0.34 -2.51 -1.42
CA THR A 65 -0.82 -1.57 -2.44
C THR A 65 -0.67 -2.24 -3.79
N MET A 66 -1.79 -2.50 -4.44
CA MET A 66 -1.86 -3.12 -5.76
C MET A 66 -2.17 -2.04 -6.79
N TRP A 67 -1.60 -2.13 -7.99
CA TRP A 67 -1.91 -1.22 -9.08
C TRP A 67 -1.81 -1.91 -10.44
N ASN A 68 -2.49 -1.33 -11.42
CA ASN A 68 -2.46 -1.76 -12.81
C ASN A 68 -2.17 -0.52 -13.67
N PRO A 69 -0.93 -0.39 -14.22
CA PRO A 69 -0.53 0.75 -15.04
C PRO A 69 -1.35 0.92 -16.31
N ASP A 70 -1.82 -0.17 -16.93
CA ASP A 70 -2.58 -0.13 -18.18
C ASP A 70 -3.97 0.49 -18.00
N THR A 71 -4.56 0.29 -16.82
CA THR A 71 -5.91 0.79 -16.47
C THR A 71 -5.89 2.01 -15.55
N LEU A 72 -4.70 2.43 -15.08
CA LEU A 72 -4.49 3.48 -14.08
C LEU A 72 -5.33 3.29 -12.82
N LYS A 73 -5.52 2.03 -12.41
CA LYS A 73 -6.25 1.67 -11.19
C LYS A 73 -5.29 1.24 -10.10
N TYR A 74 -5.68 1.48 -8.86
CA TYR A 74 -4.97 0.99 -7.69
C TYR A 74 -5.96 0.51 -6.64
N LYS A 75 -5.46 -0.22 -5.65
CA LYS A 75 -6.17 -0.55 -4.43
C LYS A 75 -5.20 -0.72 -3.27
N ILE A 76 -5.52 -0.11 -2.14
CA ILE A 76 -4.79 -0.24 -0.88
C ILE A 76 -5.50 -1.29 -0.03
N VAL A 77 -4.82 -2.35 0.41
CA VAL A 77 -5.45 -3.49 1.07
C VAL A 77 -4.79 -3.77 2.40
N GLU A 78 -5.61 -3.82 3.45
CA GLU A 78 -5.22 -4.36 4.75
C GLU A 78 -5.64 -5.83 4.82
N VAL A 79 -4.69 -6.73 5.05
CA VAL A 79 -4.97 -8.17 5.07
C VAL A 79 -5.15 -8.64 6.51
N LYS A 80 -6.22 -9.38 6.75
CA LYS A 80 -6.52 -9.96 8.06
C LYS A 80 -6.64 -11.46 7.96
N GLY A 81 -5.81 -12.16 8.72
CA GLY A 81 -5.92 -13.59 8.91
C GLY A 81 -7.15 -13.96 9.74
N PRO A 82 -7.39 -15.27 9.91
CA PRO A 82 -8.41 -15.77 10.81
C PRO A 82 -8.22 -15.20 12.22
N HIS A 83 -9.27 -14.61 12.77
CA HIS A 83 -9.29 -13.97 14.10
C HIS A 83 -8.47 -12.69 14.27
N ASP A 84 -7.79 -12.21 13.22
CA ASP A 84 -7.08 -10.93 13.29
C ASP A 84 -8.07 -9.76 13.29
N LYS A 85 -7.76 -8.75 14.11
CA LYS A 85 -8.52 -7.51 14.19
C LYS A 85 -7.68 -6.34 13.67
N LEU A 86 -8.37 -5.31 13.22
CA LEU A 86 -7.74 -4.02 12.91
C LEU A 86 -7.22 -3.37 14.19
N SER A 87 -5.98 -2.89 14.15
CA SER A 87 -5.47 -2.01 15.20
C SER A 87 -6.08 -0.62 15.09
N SER A 88 -6.06 0.16 16.18
CA SER A 88 -6.57 1.55 16.17
C SER A 88 -5.89 2.41 15.10
N LYS A 89 -4.60 2.19 14.83
CA LYS A 89 -3.85 2.93 13.81
C LYS A 89 -4.27 2.58 12.39
N GLN A 90 -4.56 1.30 12.14
CA GLN A 90 -5.09 0.84 10.85
C GLN A 90 -6.49 1.41 10.60
N ILE A 91 -7.35 1.40 11.63
CA ILE A 91 -8.68 2.04 11.55
C ILE A 91 -8.55 3.52 11.20
N LEU A 92 -7.61 4.24 11.80
CA LEU A 92 -7.37 5.66 11.50
C LEU A 92 -6.88 5.90 10.06
N TRP A 93 -6.13 4.97 9.47
CA TRP A 93 -5.72 5.05 8.06
C TRP A 93 -6.86 4.73 7.11
N LEU A 94 -7.62 3.66 7.37
CA LEU A 94 -8.79 3.29 6.58
C LEU A 94 -9.86 4.40 6.59
N ASP A 95 -10.16 4.97 7.76
CA ASP A 95 -11.04 6.14 7.88
C ASP A 95 -10.53 7.34 7.09
N TYR A 96 -9.21 7.56 7.07
CA TYR A 96 -8.62 8.63 6.27
C TYR A 96 -8.77 8.38 4.77
N PHE A 97 -8.52 7.17 4.29
CA PHE A 97 -8.70 6.82 2.88
C PHE A 97 -10.14 7.02 2.42
N MET A 98 -11.13 6.62 3.24
CA MET A 98 -12.54 6.91 2.96
C MET A 98 -12.81 8.41 2.82
N LYS A 99 -12.26 9.23 3.73
CA LYS A 99 -12.43 10.71 3.71
C LYS A 99 -11.84 11.37 2.47
N ILE A 100 -10.74 10.85 1.94
CA ILE A 100 -10.08 11.39 0.74
C ILE A 100 -10.52 10.67 -0.53
N ASN A 101 -11.50 9.77 -0.45
CA ASN A 101 -12.02 8.96 -1.55
C ASN A 101 -10.93 8.13 -2.26
N ALA A 102 -10.00 7.56 -1.48
CA ALA A 102 -9.00 6.62 -1.97
C ALA A 102 -9.55 5.18 -1.93
N ASP A 103 -9.21 4.37 -2.94
CA ASP A 103 -9.68 2.98 -3.03
C ASP A 103 -8.89 2.10 -2.05
N ALA A 104 -9.53 1.79 -0.92
CA ALA A 104 -8.96 0.97 0.14
C ALA A 104 -9.98 -0.04 0.70
N GLU A 105 -9.52 -1.23 1.05
CA GLU A 105 -10.38 -2.28 1.63
C GLU A 105 -9.65 -3.15 2.66
N VAL A 106 -10.43 -3.96 3.38
CA VAL A 106 -9.91 -5.01 4.25
C VAL A 106 -10.17 -6.37 3.60
N CYS A 107 -9.11 -7.14 3.36
CA CYS A 107 -9.19 -8.49 2.81
C CYS A 107 -9.11 -9.52 3.94
N HIS A 108 -10.18 -10.26 4.18
CA HIS A 108 -10.24 -11.32 5.18
C HIS A 108 -9.90 -12.68 4.58
N VAL A 109 -8.81 -13.28 5.05
CA VAL A 109 -8.38 -14.62 4.63
C VAL A 109 -9.02 -15.67 5.54
N GLN A 110 -9.67 -16.66 4.95
CA GLN A 110 -10.25 -17.79 5.68
C GLN A 110 -9.41 -19.05 5.48
N VAL A 111 -9.34 -19.90 6.51
CA VAL A 111 -8.77 -21.24 6.36
C VAL A 111 -9.81 -22.14 5.70
N GLY A 112 -9.56 -22.55 4.47
CA GLY A 112 -10.32 -23.62 3.85
C GLY A 112 -9.78 -24.98 4.30
N SER A 113 -10.59 -25.81 4.95
CA SER A 113 -10.31 -27.24 5.05
C SER A 113 -10.53 -27.86 3.67
N ARG A 114 -9.46 -28.11 2.91
CA ARG A 114 -9.54 -29.04 1.78
C ARG A 114 -9.74 -30.44 2.34
N GLU A 115 -10.97 -30.96 2.29
CA GLU A 115 -11.15 -32.41 2.35
C GLU A 115 -10.46 -33.01 1.11
N VAL A 116 -9.28 -33.58 1.33
CA VAL A 116 -8.68 -34.47 0.35
C VAL A 116 -9.57 -35.71 0.33
N ASN A 117 -10.50 -35.78 -0.64
CA ASN A 117 -11.19 -37.01 -0.99
C ASN A 117 -10.13 -38.06 -1.39
N LYS A 118 -9.58 -38.77 -0.40
CA LYS A 118 -8.91 -40.04 -0.62
C LYS A 118 -9.99 -41.00 -1.11
N LYS A 119 -10.16 -41.09 -2.43
CA LYS A 119 -10.73 -42.30 -3.03
C LYS A 119 -9.71 -43.42 -2.81
N PHE A 120 -9.79 -44.07 -1.65
CA PHE A 120 -9.49 -45.49 -1.56
C PHE A 120 -10.77 -46.19 -2.02
N ASN A 121 -10.65 -46.97 -3.08
CA ASN A 121 -11.42 -48.19 -3.30
C ASN A 121 -10.71 -48.97 -4.40
N ASP A 122 -10.09 -50.07 -3.97
CA ASP A 122 -10.04 -51.41 -4.57
C ASP A 122 -10.38 -51.57 -6.06
#